data_AF-A0A2H6JW93-F1
#
_entry.id   AF-A0A2H6JW93-F1
#
_cell.length_a   1.000
_cell.length_b   1.000
_cell.length_c   1.000
_cell.angle_alpha   90.00
_cell.angle_beta   90.00
_cell.angle_gamma   90.00
#
_symmetry.space_group_name_H-M   'P 1'
#
loop_
_entity.id
_entity.type
_entity.pdbx_description
1 polymer ?
#
loop_
_entity_poly.entity_id
_entity_poly.type
_entity_poly.pdbx_seq_one_letter_code
_entity_poly.pdbx_strand_id
1 'polypeptide(L)'
;MGTVSIWIKDDLERCLSEVIESENISVGQYIKEIIEKRFIVGSAKMDQYSKIVNDLYNWHYYYADSAGREIIYIKRILLEENSNAIIGILSQYDSLRVVARTLGCLMTAVALNEKRGDINSAQFCFIKQIKYDIIQNFHYLTDFPPVVNKAKILWMRTIEKIRDLSFSGMPNWEKYAFTAGVHAITKTSDISEVAVFSNFGFSDYEKEWSELILEMKKITTRYKNAIFVYRCSNCLCESSTEKECSNCGNTKLFTDLKKIY
;
A
#
# COMPACT_ATOMS: atom_id res chain seq x y z
N MET A 1 30.32 2.24 -25.93
CA MET A 1 28.88 1.96 -25.68
C MET A 1 28.70 0.46 -25.69
N GLY A 2 28.01 -0.11 -24.68
CA GLY A 2 27.71 -1.53 -24.65
C GLY A 2 26.48 -1.82 -25.52
N THR A 3 26.56 -2.88 -26.33
CA THR A 3 25.43 -3.38 -27.13
C THR A 3 24.66 -4.41 -26.31
N VAL A 4 23.33 -4.30 -26.27
CA VAL A 4 22.45 -5.26 -25.59
C VAL A 4 21.60 -5.97 -26.63
N SER A 5 21.61 -7.29 -26.63
CA SER A 5 20.73 -8.12 -27.46
C SER A 5 19.48 -8.47 -26.65
N ILE A 6 18.30 -8.22 -27.23
CA ILE A 6 17.01 -8.48 -26.60
C ILE A 6 16.25 -9.44 -27.50
N TRP A 7 15.72 -10.52 -26.92
CA TRP A 7 14.87 -11.45 -27.66
C TRP A 7 13.42 -10.96 -27.59
N ILE A 8 12.77 -10.82 -28.74
CA ILE A 8 11.41 -10.28 -28.87
C ILE A 8 10.60 -11.31 -29.64
N LYS A 9 9.32 -11.52 -29.29
CA LYS A 9 8.42 -12.40 -30.05
C LYS A 9 8.07 -11.76 -31.40
N ASP A 10 7.95 -12.58 -32.44
CA ASP A 10 7.63 -12.19 -33.83
C ASP A 10 6.37 -11.30 -33.93
N ASP A 11 5.33 -11.61 -33.15
CA ASP A 11 4.10 -10.79 -33.13
C ASP A 11 4.33 -9.36 -32.63
N LEU A 12 5.23 -9.21 -31.64
CA LEU A 12 5.57 -7.92 -31.06
C LEU A 12 6.54 -7.14 -31.97
N GLU A 13 7.40 -7.84 -32.70
CA GLU A 13 8.27 -7.24 -33.72
C GLU A 13 7.45 -6.56 -34.83
N ARG A 14 6.41 -7.23 -35.32
CA ARG A 14 5.49 -6.66 -36.30
C ARG A 14 4.80 -5.39 -35.79
N CYS A 15 4.29 -5.40 -34.56
CA CYS A 15 3.67 -4.21 -33.95
C CYS A 15 4.68 -3.06 -33.77
N LEU A 16 5.93 -3.36 -33.41
CA LEU A 16 6.97 -2.34 -33.28
C LEU A 16 7.28 -1.70 -34.64
N SER A 17 7.41 -2.48 -35.70
CA SER A 17 7.66 -1.97 -37.06
C SER A 17 6.57 -1.01 -37.54
N GLU A 18 5.30 -1.31 -37.29
CA GLU A 18 4.17 -0.44 -37.67
C GLU A 18 4.21 0.92 -36.97
N VAL A 19 4.55 0.96 -35.68
CA VAL A 19 4.66 2.21 -34.91
C VAL A 19 5.85 3.05 -35.37
N ILE A 20 6.96 2.39 -35.69
CA ILE A 20 8.22 3.01 -36.13
C ILE A 20 8.07 3.70 -37.49
N GLU A 21 7.35 3.09 -38.42
CA GLU A 21 7.02 3.71 -39.71
C GLU A 21 6.22 5.01 -39.51
N SER A 22 5.34 5.05 -38.50
CA SER A 22 4.55 6.25 -38.20
C SER A 22 5.33 7.35 -37.46
N GLU A 23 6.30 6.99 -36.62
CA GLU A 23 7.05 7.93 -35.78
C GLU A 23 8.42 8.33 -36.34
N ASN A 24 8.86 7.70 -37.44
CA ASN A 24 10.13 7.97 -38.14
C ASN A 24 11.38 7.88 -37.22
N ILE A 25 11.40 6.86 -36.35
CA ILE A 25 12.47 6.58 -35.37
C ILE A 25 12.92 5.12 -35.46
N SER A 26 14.16 4.79 -35.11
CA SER A 26 14.61 3.38 -35.17
C SER A 26 14.00 2.49 -34.07
N VAL A 27 13.89 1.17 -34.31
CA VAL A 27 13.43 0.17 -33.32
C VAL A 27 14.20 0.29 -32.01
N GLY A 28 15.53 0.38 -32.10
CA GLY A 28 16.40 0.52 -30.93
C GLY A 28 16.14 1.82 -30.16
N GLN A 29 15.84 2.92 -30.86
CA GLN A 29 15.52 4.20 -30.23
C GLN A 29 14.13 4.20 -29.58
N TYR A 30 13.12 3.62 -30.22
CA TYR A 30 11.78 3.49 -29.63
C TYR A 30 11.77 2.57 -28.40
N ILE A 31 12.43 1.41 -28.47
CA ILE A 31 12.60 0.51 -27.33
C ILE A 31 13.38 1.21 -26.22
N LYS A 32 14.46 1.91 -26.56
CA LYS A 32 15.23 2.71 -25.59
C LYS A 32 14.34 3.76 -24.94
N GLU A 33 13.52 4.49 -25.68
CA GLU A 33 12.61 5.49 -25.11
C GLU A 33 11.52 4.87 -24.24
N ILE A 34 10.97 3.70 -24.59
CA ILE A 34 10.03 2.96 -23.74
C ILE A 34 10.71 2.55 -22.43
N ILE A 35 11.90 1.98 -22.52
CA ILE A 35 12.72 1.57 -21.37
C ILE A 35 13.02 2.82 -20.53
N GLU A 36 13.60 3.87 -21.11
CA GLU A 36 13.96 5.10 -20.42
C GLU A 36 12.73 5.79 -19.81
N LYS A 37 11.60 5.91 -20.50
CA LYS A 37 10.36 6.42 -19.91
C LYS A 37 9.92 5.57 -18.74
N ARG A 38 9.94 4.24 -18.86
CA ARG A 38 9.52 3.32 -17.78
C ARG A 38 10.48 3.35 -16.59
N PHE A 39 11.79 3.46 -16.83
CA PHE A 39 12.83 3.50 -15.81
C PHE A 39 12.97 4.88 -15.14
N ILE A 40 12.86 5.99 -15.88
CA ILE A 40 12.94 7.36 -15.37
C ILE A 40 11.66 7.75 -14.61
N VAL A 41 10.48 7.45 -15.16
CA VAL A 41 9.22 7.64 -14.43
C VAL A 41 9.15 6.68 -13.23
N GLY A 42 9.68 5.47 -13.40
CA GLY A 42 9.91 4.54 -12.31
C GLY A 42 10.77 5.15 -11.20
N SER A 43 11.98 5.63 -11.51
CA SER A 43 12.93 6.13 -10.50
C SER A 43 12.40 7.37 -9.77
N ALA A 44 11.88 8.37 -10.46
CA ALA A 44 11.35 9.58 -9.83
C ALA A 44 10.15 9.28 -8.91
N LYS A 45 9.27 8.37 -9.34
CA LYS A 45 8.13 7.91 -8.54
C LYS A 45 8.60 7.10 -7.33
N MET A 46 9.64 6.29 -7.47
CA MET A 46 10.22 5.53 -6.36
C MET A 46 10.96 6.41 -5.35
N ASP A 47 11.57 7.51 -5.76
CA ASP A 47 12.16 8.50 -4.85
C ASP A 47 11.07 9.17 -4.00
N GLN A 48 9.96 9.57 -4.64
CA GLN A 48 8.81 10.11 -3.93
C GLN A 48 8.21 9.08 -2.96
N TYR A 49 8.03 7.83 -3.40
CA TYR A 49 7.52 6.75 -2.54
C TYR A 49 8.44 6.46 -1.37
N SER A 50 9.76 6.50 -1.60
CA SER A 50 10.76 6.31 -0.55
C SER A 50 10.68 7.41 0.50
N LYS A 51 10.47 8.67 0.10
CA LYS A 51 10.25 9.78 1.02
C LYS A 51 9.00 9.56 1.88
N ILE A 52 7.87 9.24 1.26
CA ILE A 52 6.59 8.98 1.95
C ILE A 52 6.75 7.84 2.96
N VAL A 53 7.36 6.71 2.56
CA VAL A 53 7.56 5.56 3.45
C VAL A 53 8.50 5.88 4.62
N ASN A 54 9.56 6.63 4.38
CA ASN A 54 10.47 7.06 5.45
C ASN A 54 9.74 7.95 6.47
N ASP A 55 8.95 8.92 6.00
CA ASP A 55 8.17 9.82 6.86
C ASP A 55 7.13 9.06 7.69
N LEU A 56 6.39 8.14 7.07
CA LEU A 56 5.43 7.28 7.75
C LEU A 56 6.09 6.36 8.77
N TYR A 57 7.27 5.81 8.45
CA TYR A 57 8.01 4.95 9.36
C TYR A 57 8.51 5.71 10.58
N ASN A 58 9.05 6.92 10.40
CA ASN A 58 9.46 7.77 11.51
C ASN A 58 8.26 8.12 12.41
N TRP A 59 7.13 8.47 11.81
CA TRP A 59 5.89 8.69 12.56
C TRP A 59 5.44 7.44 13.33
N HIS A 60 5.49 6.26 12.71
CA HIS A 60 5.19 4.99 13.36
C HIS A 60 6.08 4.75 14.57
N TYR A 61 7.40 4.85 14.37
CA TYR A 61 8.42 4.57 15.37
C TYR A 61 8.35 5.51 16.58
N TYR A 62 8.09 6.81 16.36
CA TYR A 62 8.10 7.80 17.45
C TYR A 62 6.74 8.06 18.09
N TYR A 63 5.62 7.75 17.43
CA TYR A 63 4.31 8.22 17.87
C TYR A 63 3.17 7.23 17.74
N ALA A 64 3.13 6.45 16.66
CA ALA A 64 1.91 5.75 16.29
C ALA A 64 1.77 4.32 16.86
N ASP A 65 2.84 3.74 17.42
CA ASP A 65 2.78 2.41 18.06
C ASP A 65 2.40 2.44 19.55
N SER A 66 1.68 3.48 19.99
CA SER A 66 1.06 3.51 21.31
C SER A 66 -0.34 2.88 21.29
N ALA A 67 -0.74 2.20 22.36
CA ALA A 67 -2.10 1.68 22.54
C ALA A 67 -3.17 2.78 22.38
N GLY A 68 -4.31 2.44 21.78
CA GLY A 68 -5.44 3.36 21.60
C GLY A 68 -5.36 4.25 20.35
N ARG A 69 -4.36 4.04 19.49
CA ARG A 69 -4.19 4.78 18.21
C ARG A 69 -4.39 3.91 16.97
N GLU A 70 -4.94 2.71 17.11
CA GLU A 70 -5.02 1.71 16.05
C GLU A 70 -5.79 2.23 14.84
N ILE A 71 -6.94 2.87 15.06
CA ILE A 71 -7.76 3.44 13.97
C ILE A 71 -7.04 4.62 13.30
N ILE A 72 -6.32 5.45 14.06
CA ILE A 72 -5.54 6.57 13.52
C ILE A 72 -4.40 6.03 12.64
N TYR A 73 -3.72 4.98 13.12
CA TYR A 73 -2.70 4.23 12.39
C TYR A 73 -3.23 3.74 11.05
N ILE A 74 -4.27 2.91 11.09
CA ILE A 74 -4.85 2.26 9.93
C ILE A 74 -5.29 3.31 8.90
N LYS A 75 -6.06 4.32 9.33
CA LYS A 75 -6.54 5.36 8.41
C LYS A 75 -5.42 6.14 7.76
N ARG A 76 -4.34 6.47 8.49
CA ARG A 76 -3.22 7.19 7.90
C ARG A 76 -2.50 6.36 6.86
N ILE A 77 -2.27 5.07 7.12
CA ILE A 77 -1.62 4.17 6.15
C ILE A 77 -2.51 3.96 4.92
N LEU A 78 -3.83 3.83 5.10
CA LEU A 78 -4.78 3.59 4.02
C LEU A 78 -5.15 4.84 3.19
N LEU A 79 -4.60 6.01 3.50
CA LEU A 79 -4.66 7.14 2.56
C LEU A 79 -4.06 6.72 1.22
N GLU A 80 -4.68 7.16 0.12
CA GLU A 80 -4.33 6.69 -1.23
C GLU A 80 -2.84 6.89 -1.53
N GLU A 81 -2.31 8.09 -1.28
CA GLU A 81 -0.90 8.42 -1.49
C GLU A 81 0.06 7.51 -0.68
N ASN A 82 -0.30 7.20 0.56
CA ASN A 82 0.54 6.45 1.50
C ASN A 82 0.56 4.97 1.16
N SER A 83 -0.62 4.39 0.97
CA SER A 83 -0.76 2.98 0.62
C SER A 83 -0.25 2.70 -0.80
N ASN A 84 -0.40 3.63 -1.76
CA ASN A 84 0.24 3.53 -3.07
C ASN A 84 1.77 3.51 -2.96
N ALA A 85 2.35 4.37 -2.12
CA ALA A 85 3.80 4.39 -1.91
C ALA A 85 4.32 3.09 -1.28
N ILE A 86 3.63 2.61 -0.23
CA ILE A 86 3.98 1.37 0.47
C ILE A 86 3.89 0.17 -0.47
N ILE A 87 2.73 -0.05 -1.11
CA ILE A 87 2.55 -1.19 -2.02
C ILE A 87 3.42 -1.06 -3.26
N GLY A 88 3.65 0.15 -3.77
CA GLY A 88 4.55 0.40 -4.89
C GLY A 88 5.98 -0.06 -4.58
N ILE A 89 6.50 0.25 -3.39
CA ILE A 89 7.81 -0.24 -2.92
C ILE A 89 7.83 -1.76 -2.79
N LEU A 90 6.82 -2.36 -2.17
CA LEU A 90 6.74 -3.81 -2.02
C LEU A 90 6.65 -4.52 -3.38
N SER A 91 5.96 -3.93 -4.35
CA SER A 91 5.70 -4.53 -5.66
C SER A 91 6.93 -4.61 -6.56
N GLN A 92 8.06 -4.00 -6.16
CA GLN A 92 9.35 -4.17 -6.84
C GLN A 92 9.93 -5.57 -6.67
N TYR A 93 9.49 -6.31 -5.64
CA TYR A 93 9.99 -7.63 -5.33
C TYR A 93 8.85 -8.64 -5.47
N ASP A 94 9.01 -9.62 -6.35
CA ASP A 94 7.96 -10.59 -6.66
C ASP A 94 7.45 -11.34 -5.44
N SER A 95 8.35 -11.75 -4.53
CA SER A 95 8.00 -12.40 -3.28
C SER A 95 7.11 -11.52 -2.40
N LEU A 96 7.43 -10.23 -2.31
CA LEU A 96 6.66 -9.28 -1.51
C LEU A 96 5.31 -8.93 -2.16
N ARG A 97 5.32 -8.77 -3.48
CA ARG A 97 4.13 -8.53 -4.31
C ARG A 97 3.11 -9.65 -4.16
N VAL A 98 3.56 -10.90 -4.26
CA VAL A 98 2.70 -12.09 -4.14
C VAL A 98 2.08 -12.16 -2.74
N VAL A 99 2.86 -11.96 -1.68
CA VAL A 99 2.33 -12.00 -0.31
C VAL A 99 1.35 -10.87 -0.05
N ALA A 100 1.67 -9.63 -0.45
CA ALA A 100 0.77 -8.49 -0.29
C ALA A 100 -0.57 -8.74 -0.99
N ARG A 101 -0.53 -9.29 -2.22
CA ARG A 101 -1.73 -9.68 -2.96
C ARG A 101 -2.53 -10.76 -2.26
N THR A 102 -1.88 -11.84 -1.83
CA THR A 102 -2.55 -12.97 -1.15
C THR A 102 -3.21 -12.52 0.15
N LEU A 103 -2.51 -11.73 0.97
CA LEU A 103 -3.10 -11.12 2.17
C LEU A 103 -4.28 -10.22 1.80
N GLY A 104 -4.17 -9.48 0.70
CA GLY A 104 -5.24 -8.64 0.21
C GLY A 104 -6.51 -9.43 -0.14
N CYS A 105 -6.37 -10.53 -0.89
CA CYS A 105 -7.47 -11.43 -1.21
C CYS A 105 -8.16 -11.97 0.04
N LEU A 106 -7.38 -12.43 1.02
CA LEU A 106 -7.91 -12.94 2.28
C LEU A 106 -8.66 -11.84 3.06
N MET A 107 -8.10 -10.64 3.14
CA MET A 107 -8.74 -9.52 3.85
C MET A 107 -10.04 -9.08 3.18
N THR A 108 -10.08 -9.02 1.84
CA THR A 108 -11.30 -8.71 1.10
C THR A 108 -12.37 -9.78 1.30
N ALA A 109 -12.01 -11.06 1.18
CA ALA A 109 -12.95 -12.16 1.36
C ALA A 109 -13.57 -12.17 2.77
N VAL A 110 -12.75 -12.02 3.81
CA VAL A 110 -13.25 -11.97 5.19
C VAL A 110 -14.14 -10.75 5.39
N ALA A 111 -13.75 -9.58 4.89
CA ALA A 111 -14.57 -8.38 5.05
C ALA A 111 -15.97 -8.53 4.43
N LEU A 112 -16.06 -9.13 3.25
CA LEU A 112 -17.32 -9.37 2.55
C LEU A 112 -18.20 -10.38 3.28
N ASN A 113 -17.63 -11.50 3.74
CA ASN A 113 -18.37 -12.49 4.50
C ASN A 113 -18.87 -11.94 5.83
N GLU A 114 -18.04 -11.17 6.54
CA GLU A 114 -18.43 -10.53 7.82
C GLU A 114 -19.59 -9.58 7.60
N LYS A 115 -19.51 -8.74 6.55
CA LYS A 115 -20.56 -7.78 6.21
C LYS A 115 -21.90 -8.44 5.90
N ARG A 116 -21.85 -9.62 5.25
CA ARG A 116 -23.02 -10.43 4.93
C ARG A 116 -23.60 -11.14 6.16
N GLY A 117 -22.79 -11.41 7.18
CA GLY A 117 -23.16 -12.20 8.35
C GLY A 117 -22.97 -13.71 8.17
N ASP A 118 -22.28 -14.13 7.11
CA ASP A 118 -22.14 -15.55 6.71
C ASP A 118 -20.80 -16.16 7.14
N ILE A 119 -20.01 -15.48 7.98
CA ILE A 119 -18.78 -16.06 8.50
C ILE A 119 -19.10 -17.21 9.47
N ASN A 120 -18.84 -18.43 9.01
CA ASN A 120 -18.68 -19.55 9.92
C ASN A 120 -17.41 -19.33 10.76
N SER A 121 -17.53 -19.47 12.08
CA SER A 121 -16.41 -19.32 13.03
C SER A 121 -15.20 -20.20 12.69
N ALA A 122 -15.42 -21.38 12.09
CA ALA A 122 -14.34 -22.25 11.63
C ALA A 122 -13.58 -21.67 10.42
N GLN A 123 -14.29 -21.09 9.45
CA GLN A 123 -13.69 -20.42 8.29
C GLN A 123 -12.91 -19.17 8.71
N PHE A 124 -13.44 -18.43 9.68
CA PHE A 124 -12.75 -17.30 10.30
C PHE A 124 -11.43 -17.71 10.95
N CYS A 125 -11.45 -18.79 11.73
CA CYS A 125 -10.27 -19.35 12.38
C CYS A 125 -9.24 -19.89 11.37
N PHE A 126 -9.68 -20.46 10.25
CA PHE A 126 -8.81 -20.96 9.20
C PHE A 126 -8.10 -19.83 8.43
N ILE A 127 -8.84 -18.79 8.02
CA ILE A 127 -8.24 -17.62 7.37
C ILE A 127 -7.28 -16.90 8.34
N LYS A 128 -7.61 -16.92 9.64
CA LYS A 128 -6.72 -16.47 10.71
C LYS A 128 -5.41 -17.27 10.76
N GLN A 129 -5.44 -18.60 10.68
CA GLN A 129 -4.23 -19.44 10.68
C GLN A 129 -3.38 -19.22 9.43
N ILE A 130 -3.98 -19.23 8.23
CA ILE A 130 -3.24 -18.96 6.97
C ILE A 130 -2.57 -17.59 7.03
N LYS A 131 -3.25 -16.59 7.59
CA LYS A 131 -2.68 -15.26 7.78
C LYS A 131 -1.49 -15.28 8.75
N TYR A 132 -1.51 -16.07 9.83
CA TYR A 132 -0.36 -16.21 10.73
C TYR A 132 0.85 -16.84 10.05
N ASP A 133 0.64 -17.90 9.27
CA ASP A 133 1.71 -18.57 8.54
C ASP A 133 2.33 -17.63 7.48
N ILE A 134 1.50 -16.86 6.77
CA ILE A 134 1.96 -15.86 5.80
C ILE A 134 2.69 -14.71 6.50
N ILE A 135 2.16 -14.18 7.61
CA ILE A 135 2.81 -13.11 8.39
C ILE A 135 4.18 -13.56 8.89
N GLN A 136 4.28 -14.76 9.50
CA GLN A 136 5.54 -15.30 10.00
C GLN A 136 6.55 -15.47 8.86
N ASN A 137 6.16 -16.10 7.75
CA ASN A 137 7.01 -16.24 6.57
C ASN A 137 7.46 -14.87 6.02
N PHE A 138 6.57 -13.87 6.04
CA PHE A 138 6.90 -12.52 5.60
C PHE A 138 7.93 -11.85 6.51
N HIS A 139 7.84 -12.02 7.84
CA HIS A 139 8.80 -11.46 8.79
C HIS A 139 10.22 -11.96 8.53
N TYR A 140 10.41 -13.24 8.19
CA TYR A 140 11.71 -13.84 7.93
C TYR A 140 12.40 -13.41 6.63
N LEU A 141 11.68 -12.76 5.71
CA LEU A 141 12.30 -12.17 4.52
C LEU A 141 12.98 -10.83 4.89
N THR A 142 14.25 -10.85 5.30
CA THR A 142 14.96 -9.66 5.81
C THR A 142 15.93 -9.01 4.82
N ASP A 143 16.26 -9.70 3.73
CA ASP A 143 17.33 -9.32 2.80
C ASP A 143 16.87 -8.29 1.75
N PHE A 144 16.22 -7.22 2.21
CA PHE A 144 15.77 -6.13 1.36
C PHE A 144 16.42 -4.79 1.75
N PRO A 145 16.49 -3.83 0.82
CA PRO A 145 16.91 -2.47 1.13
C PRO A 145 16.10 -1.86 2.30
N PRO A 146 16.70 -0.95 3.08
CA PRO A 146 16.06 -0.39 4.27
C PRO A 146 14.66 0.18 4.03
N VAL A 147 14.44 0.87 2.90
CA VAL A 147 13.13 1.44 2.55
C VAL A 147 12.05 0.38 2.32
N VAL A 148 12.43 -0.76 1.75
CA VAL A 148 11.53 -1.90 1.52
C VAL A 148 11.15 -2.55 2.85
N ASN A 149 12.13 -2.72 3.74
CA ASN A 149 11.88 -3.22 5.10
C ASN A 149 10.94 -2.29 5.88
N LYS A 150 11.10 -0.97 5.76
CA LYS A 150 10.17 0.01 6.36
C LYS A 150 8.76 -0.12 5.79
N ALA A 151 8.61 -0.20 4.46
CA ALA A 151 7.32 -0.40 3.80
C ALA A 151 6.64 -1.68 4.28
N LYS A 152 7.40 -2.78 4.37
CA LYS A 152 6.95 -4.06 4.92
C LYS A 152 6.45 -3.89 6.36
N ILE A 153 7.21 -3.27 7.25
CA ILE A 153 6.79 -3.05 8.64
C ILE A 153 5.46 -2.28 8.69
N LEU A 154 5.35 -1.17 7.95
CA LEU A 154 4.14 -0.34 7.93
C LEU A 154 2.91 -1.11 7.45
N TRP A 155 3.06 -1.89 6.36
CA TRP A 155 1.96 -2.66 5.81
C TRP A 155 1.52 -3.77 6.76
N MET A 156 2.48 -4.57 7.26
CA MET A 156 2.19 -5.68 8.16
C MET A 156 1.55 -5.21 9.46
N ARG A 157 2.06 -4.12 10.04
CA ARG A 157 1.48 -3.55 11.26
C ARG A 157 0.05 -3.04 11.05
N THR A 158 -0.27 -2.55 9.86
CA THR A 158 -1.66 -2.21 9.49
C THR A 158 -2.56 -3.44 9.48
N ILE A 159 -2.09 -4.53 8.87
CA ILE A 159 -2.79 -5.81 8.80
C ILE A 159 -2.99 -6.43 10.19
N GLU A 160 -2.02 -6.30 11.09
CA GLU A 160 -2.10 -6.72 12.50
C GLU A 160 -3.12 -5.89 13.27
N LYS A 161 -3.07 -4.56 13.18
CA LYS A 161 -4.03 -3.70 13.89
C LYS A 161 -5.47 -3.94 13.43
N ILE A 162 -5.71 -4.14 12.13
CA ILE A 162 -7.05 -4.51 11.61
C ILE A 162 -7.52 -5.85 12.19
N ARG A 163 -6.61 -6.82 12.32
CA ARG A 163 -6.90 -8.12 12.95
C ARG A 163 -7.28 -7.94 14.42
N ASP A 164 -6.53 -7.13 15.15
CA ASP A 164 -6.75 -6.94 16.59
C ASP A 164 -8.09 -6.23 16.83
N LEU A 165 -8.48 -5.28 15.96
CA LEU A 165 -9.83 -4.69 15.95
C LEU A 165 -10.91 -5.76 15.76
N SER A 166 -10.71 -6.67 14.80
CA SER A 166 -11.63 -7.76 14.53
C SER A 166 -11.78 -8.71 15.73
N PHE A 167 -10.69 -9.11 16.38
CA PHE A 167 -10.76 -9.96 17.59
C PHE A 167 -11.40 -9.28 18.79
N SER A 168 -11.26 -7.96 18.88
CA SER A 168 -11.87 -7.19 19.95
C SER A 168 -13.37 -6.92 19.70
N GLY A 169 -13.93 -7.41 18.59
CA GLY A 169 -15.31 -7.14 18.20
C GLY A 169 -15.59 -5.66 17.92
N MET A 170 -14.56 -4.87 17.55
CA MET A 170 -14.73 -3.46 17.26
C MET A 170 -15.64 -3.28 16.04
N PRO A 171 -16.73 -2.49 16.12
CA PRO A 171 -17.63 -2.30 14.99
C PRO A 171 -16.93 -1.68 13.78
N ASN A 172 -17.38 -2.05 12.57
CA ASN A 172 -16.90 -1.49 11.31
C ASN A 172 -15.40 -1.75 11.05
N TRP A 173 -14.83 -2.84 11.54
CA TRP A 173 -13.45 -3.21 11.24
C TRP A 173 -13.31 -3.70 9.79
N GLU A 174 -14.38 -4.28 9.24
CA GLU A 174 -14.44 -4.91 7.93
C GLU A 174 -14.16 -3.92 6.79
N LYS A 175 -14.55 -2.65 6.93
CA LYS A 175 -14.23 -1.63 5.92
C LYS A 175 -12.74 -1.33 5.81
N TYR A 176 -11.99 -1.44 6.91
CA TYR A 176 -10.54 -1.27 6.87
C TYR A 176 -9.88 -2.49 6.24
N ALA A 177 -10.38 -3.69 6.56
CA ALA A 177 -9.92 -4.93 5.95
C ALA A 177 -10.16 -4.93 4.43
N PHE A 178 -11.38 -4.57 4.02
CA PHE A 178 -11.76 -4.42 2.61
C PHE A 178 -10.89 -3.39 1.89
N THR A 179 -10.73 -2.19 2.48
CA THR A 179 -9.91 -1.12 1.90
C THR A 179 -8.46 -1.58 1.70
N ALA A 180 -7.84 -2.14 2.74
CA ALA A 180 -6.46 -2.64 2.65
C ALA A 180 -6.36 -3.77 1.61
N GLY A 181 -7.36 -4.65 1.55
CA GLY A 181 -7.37 -5.80 0.65
C GLY A 181 -7.49 -5.42 -0.82
N VAL A 182 -8.51 -4.64 -1.17
CA VAL A 182 -8.71 -4.15 -2.54
C VAL A 182 -7.52 -3.33 -3.00
N HIS A 183 -6.96 -2.47 -2.14
CA HIS A 183 -5.82 -1.65 -2.53
C HIS A 183 -4.54 -2.48 -2.75
N ALA A 184 -4.28 -3.50 -1.93
CA ALA A 184 -3.19 -4.43 -2.19
C ALA A 184 -3.38 -5.17 -3.53
N ILE A 185 -4.56 -5.71 -3.81
CA ILE A 185 -4.81 -6.49 -5.04
C ILE A 185 -4.66 -5.60 -6.29
N THR A 186 -5.37 -4.47 -6.32
CA THR A 186 -5.38 -3.54 -7.46
C THR A 186 -3.98 -3.05 -7.80
N LYS A 187 -3.18 -2.68 -6.80
CA LYS A 187 -1.84 -2.12 -7.03
C LYS A 187 -0.77 -3.16 -7.33
N THR A 188 -0.87 -4.36 -6.74
CA THR A 188 0.08 -5.46 -7.04
C THR A 188 -0.19 -6.11 -8.39
N SER A 189 -1.43 -6.07 -8.88
CA SER A 189 -1.85 -6.73 -10.12
C SER A 189 -2.11 -5.75 -11.26
N ASP A 190 -2.03 -4.44 -11.01
CA ASP A 190 -2.33 -3.35 -11.95
C ASP A 190 -3.72 -3.50 -12.60
N ILE A 191 -4.73 -3.77 -11.78
CA ILE A 191 -6.13 -3.95 -12.20
C ILE A 191 -7.06 -3.00 -11.46
N SER A 192 -8.21 -2.71 -12.06
CA SER A 192 -9.26 -1.89 -11.45
C SER A 192 -10.02 -2.64 -10.36
N GLU A 193 -10.70 -1.89 -9.48
CA GLU A 193 -11.62 -2.45 -8.47
C GLU A 193 -12.71 -3.31 -9.11
N VAL A 194 -13.23 -2.88 -10.26
CA VAL A 194 -14.22 -3.62 -11.05
C VAL A 194 -13.66 -4.96 -11.51
N ALA A 195 -12.41 -4.97 -11.98
CA ALA A 195 -11.73 -6.19 -12.36
C ALA A 195 -11.47 -7.11 -11.15
N VAL A 196 -11.22 -6.56 -9.96
CA VAL A 196 -11.16 -7.39 -8.73
C VAL A 196 -12.51 -8.05 -8.46
N PHE A 197 -13.61 -7.31 -8.56
CA PHE A 197 -14.95 -7.86 -8.35
C PHE A 197 -15.25 -9.03 -9.30
N SER A 198 -14.98 -8.84 -10.60
CA SER A 198 -15.27 -9.84 -11.64
C SER A 198 -14.32 -11.04 -11.61
N ASN A 199 -13.00 -10.80 -11.45
CA ASN A 199 -11.99 -11.85 -11.61
C ASN A 199 -11.92 -12.80 -10.41
N PHE A 200 -12.38 -12.36 -9.24
CA PHE A 200 -12.34 -13.14 -8.01
C PHE A 200 -13.70 -13.75 -7.64
N GLY A 201 -14.70 -13.66 -8.52
CA GLY A 201 -15.99 -14.33 -8.35
C GLY A 201 -16.83 -13.79 -7.19
N PHE A 202 -16.81 -12.48 -6.96
CA PHE A 202 -17.56 -11.85 -5.87
C PHE A 202 -19.01 -11.49 -6.24
N SER A 203 -19.59 -12.10 -7.28
CA SER A 203 -20.96 -11.82 -7.75
C SER A 203 -22.00 -11.90 -6.64
N ASP A 204 -21.84 -12.87 -5.73
CA ASP A 204 -22.79 -13.11 -4.64
C ASP A 204 -22.70 -12.06 -3.51
N TYR A 205 -21.74 -11.13 -3.59
CA TYR A 205 -21.49 -10.08 -2.60
C TYR A 205 -21.73 -8.67 -3.17
N GLU A 206 -22.51 -8.53 -4.24
CA GLU A 206 -22.71 -7.25 -4.93
C GLU A 206 -23.15 -6.12 -3.98
N LYS A 207 -24.06 -6.41 -3.05
CA LYS A 207 -24.55 -5.46 -2.05
C LYS A 207 -23.43 -5.04 -1.09
N GLU A 208 -22.76 -6.00 -0.46
CA GLU A 208 -21.70 -5.76 0.52
C GLU A 208 -20.51 -5.03 -0.13
N TRP A 209 -20.15 -5.43 -1.35
CA TRP A 209 -19.12 -4.79 -2.16
C TRP A 209 -19.45 -3.32 -2.40
N SER A 210 -20.67 -3.03 -2.84
CA SER A 210 -21.12 -1.66 -3.13
C SER A 210 -21.07 -0.76 -1.89
N GLU A 211 -21.50 -1.26 -0.74
CA GLU A 211 -21.42 -0.54 0.53
C GLU A 211 -19.96 -0.28 0.96
N LEU A 212 -19.11 -1.30 0.88
CA LEU A 212 -17.71 -1.22 1.33
C LEU A 212 -16.85 -0.35 0.40
N ILE A 213 -17.13 -0.32 -0.91
CA ILE A 213 -16.46 0.60 -1.86
C ILE A 213 -16.73 2.06 -1.50
N LEU A 214 -17.95 2.41 -1.08
CA LEU A 214 -18.25 3.78 -0.66
C LEU A 214 -17.48 4.17 0.59
N GLU A 215 -17.36 3.27 1.57
CA GLU A 215 -16.53 3.49 2.76
C GLU A 215 -15.04 3.57 2.41
N MET A 216 -14.56 2.72 1.51
CA MET A 216 -13.18 2.73 1.03
C MET A 216 -12.81 4.09 0.45
N LYS A 217 -13.64 4.64 -0.45
CA LYS A 217 -13.41 5.98 -1.03
C LYS A 217 -13.31 7.07 0.04
N LYS A 218 -14.10 6.98 1.12
CA LYS A 218 -14.00 7.92 2.25
C LYS A 218 -12.70 7.74 3.04
N ILE A 219 -12.20 6.51 3.19
CA ILE A 219 -10.98 6.19 3.94
C ILE A 219 -9.73 6.62 3.17
N THR A 220 -9.70 6.38 1.86
CA THR A 220 -8.53 6.65 1.01
C THR A 220 -8.36 8.14 0.70
N THR A 221 -9.45 8.91 0.77
CA THR A 221 -9.41 10.35 0.57
C THR A 221 -8.71 11.05 1.75
N ARG A 222 -7.79 11.96 1.43
CA ARG A 222 -7.12 12.82 2.42
C ARG A 222 -8.15 13.54 3.29
N TYR A 223 -7.89 13.59 4.60
CA TYR A 223 -8.74 14.34 5.53
C TYR A 223 -8.92 15.79 5.03
N LYS A 224 -10.16 16.16 4.66
CA LYS A 224 -10.47 17.48 4.06
C LYS A 224 -9.90 18.68 4.84
N ASN A 225 -9.75 18.54 6.17
CA ASN A 225 -9.26 19.61 7.05
C ASN A 225 -7.94 19.25 7.75
N ALA A 226 -7.10 18.35 7.22
CA ALA A 226 -5.82 18.04 7.86
C ALA A 226 -4.63 18.76 7.20
N ILE A 227 -3.83 19.41 8.04
CA ILE A 227 -2.54 19.99 7.65
C ILE A 227 -1.40 19.12 8.17
N PHE A 228 -0.29 19.15 7.44
CA PHE A 228 0.96 18.56 7.91
C PHE A 228 1.59 19.47 8.96
N VAL A 229 2.02 18.87 10.07
CA VAL A 229 2.78 19.54 11.12
C VAL A 229 4.05 18.75 11.41
N TYR A 230 5.10 19.43 11.87
CA TYR A 230 6.30 18.77 12.35
C TYR A 230 6.17 18.50 13.84
N ARG A 231 6.53 17.31 14.29
CA ARG A 231 6.60 16.95 15.71
C ARG A 231 7.99 16.48 16.06
N CYS A 232 8.42 16.85 17.27
CA CYS A 232 9.69 16.40 17.80
C CYS A 232 9.65 14.93 18.22
N SER A 233 10.67 14.17 17.85
CA SER A 233 10.79 12.75 18.21
C SER A 233 11.01 12.51 19.71
N ASN A 234 11.36 13.54 20.48
CA ASN A 234 11.66 13.46 21.92
C ASN A 234 10.49 13.95 22.79
N CYS A 235 10.06 15.21 22.63
CA CYS A 235 8.96 15.79 23.42
C CYS A 235 7.56 15.57 22.81
N LEU A 236 7.45 15.08 21.56
CA LEU A 236 6.20 14.98 20.77
C LEU A 236 5.47 16.31 20.50
N CYS A 237 6.07 17.42 20.95
CA CYS A 237 5.56 18.77 20.78
C CYS A 237 5.64 19.23 19.32
N GLU A 238 4.67 20.05 18.91
CA GLU A 238 4.60 20.62 17.56
C GLU A 238 5.77 21.59 17.38
N SER A 239 6.47 21.46 16.25
CA SER A 239 7.57 22.33 15.87
C SER A 239 7.09 23.31 14.80
N SER A 240 7.42 24.58 14.96
CA SER A 240 7.16 25.63 13.97
C SER A 240 8.07 25.52 12.75
N THR A 241 9.17 24.76 12.84
CA THR A 241 10.13 24.54 11.75
C THR A 241 10.42 23.05 11.54
N GLU A 242 10.92 22.71 10.36
CA GLU A 242 11.39 21.36 10.01
C GLU A 242 12.79 21.02 10.54
N LYS A 243 13.49 21.97 11.18
CA LYS A 243 14.92 21.82 11.52
C LYS A 243 15.17 21.48 12.98
N GLU A 244 14.45 22.13 13.89
CA GLU A 244 14.72 22.02 15.32
C GLU A 244 13.47 22.23 16.15
N CYS A 245 13.33 21.42 17.20
CA CYS A 245 12.26 21.55 18.17
C CYS A 245 12.49 22.77 19.07
N SER A 246 11.57 23.74 19.01
CA SER A 246 11.62 24.96 19.82
C SER A 246 11.57 24.72 21.35
N ASN A 247 11.13 23.54 21.80
CA ASN A 247 11.00 23.22 23.23
C ASN A 247 12.23 22.53 23.83
N CYS A 248 12.95 21.69 23.06
CA CYS A 248 14.03 20.86 23.60
C CYS A 248 15.31 20.83 22.75
N GLY A 249 15.38 21.61 21.66
CA GLY A 249 16.54 21.69 20.77
C GLY A 249 16.81 20.43 19.94
N ASN A 250 15.95 19.41 20.03
CA ASN A 250 16.13 18.19 19.25
C ASN A 250 15.88 18.44 17.76
N THR A 251 16.79 17.95 16.91
CA THR A 251 16.74 18.10 15.45
C THR A 251 16.02 16.94 14.76
N LYS A 252 15.75 15.85 15.48
CA LYS A 252 14.96 14.73 14.95
C LYS A 252 13.47 15.06 15.02
N LEU A 253 12.91 15.44 13.88
CA LEU A 253 11.48 15.72 13.71
C LEU A 253 10.83 14.71 12.77
N PHE A 254 9.52 14.51 12.91
CA PHE A 254 8.71 13.70 11.99
C PHE A 254 7.42 14.44 11.62
N THR A 255 6.84 14.10 10.47
CA THR A 255 5.59 14.71 10.01
C THR A 255 4.37 14.03 10.63
N ASP A 256 3.41 14.82 11.08
CA ASP A 256 2.11 14.37 11.59
C ASP A 256 0.95 15.09 10.89
N LEU A 257 -0.26 14.54 11.01
CA LEU A 257 -1.48 15.15 10.48
C LEU A 257 -2.30 15.73 11.62
N LYS A 258 -2.52 17.05 11.58
CA LYS A 258 -3.37 17.77 12.53
C LYS A 258 -4.68 18.15 11.85
N LYS A 259 -5.81 17.72 12.43
CA LYS A 259 -7.13 18.16 11.99
C LYS A 259 -7.38 19.60 12.46
N ILE A 260 -7.85 20.42 11.54
CA ILE A 260 -8.42 21.74 11.80
C ILE A 260 -9.92 21.55 11.98
N TYR A 261 -10.42 21.90 13.17
CA TYR A 261 -11.85 21.90 13.50
C TYR A 261 -12.46 23.24 13.12
#